data_AF-A0A523UU46-F1
#
_entry.id   AF-A0A523UU46-F1
#
_cell.length_a   1.000
_cell.length_b   1.000
_cell.length_c   1.000
_cell.angle_alpha   90.00
_cell.angle_beta   90.00
_cell.angle_gamma   90.00
#
_symmetry.space_group_name_H-M   'P 1'
#
loop_
_entity.id
_entity.type
_entity.pdbx_description
1 polymer ?
#
loop_
_entity_poly.entity_id
_entity_poly.type
_entity_poly.pdbx_seq_one_letter_code
_entity_poly.pdbx_strand_id
1 'polypeptide(L)'
;MSCSRSSRGSRVQKLTSKERRIEEVVAAYERRRRLIRSRLAEFRAKYTWPQEELFAELCFCLFTPQSKAETCDSAVKALKASDLLLKGSEKAVSSKMRGVRFKNQKARFLIGARYKLLSGSRKLDEIVSGSENNSDLREWFVKNVKGLGYKEASHFLRNVGLGKDLAILDRHVLKNLVSYGVIEEIPRSLTRKRYLQIEEKMLGFSQKVGIPMEELDLVFWSMQTGRVFK
;
A
#
# COMPACT_ATOMS: atom_id res chain seq x y z
N MET A 1 -20.90 -46.38 49.73
CA MET A 1 -21.50 -45.25 49.01
C MET A 1 -20.40 -44.29 48.62
N SER A 2 -20.10 -44.25 47.33
CA SER A 2 -19.00 -43.56 46.69
C SER A 2 -19.37 -42.10 46.43
N CYS A 3 -18.54 -41.14 46.84
CA CYS A 3 -18.63 -39.78 46.34
C CYS A 3 -17.20 -39.24 46.10
N SER A 4 -16.62 -39.63 44.97
CA SER A 4 -15.41 -39.02 44.44
C SER A 4 -15.78 -37.73 43.71
N ARG A 5 -15.56 -36.59 44.36
CA ARG A 5 -15.62 -35.27 43.71
C ARG A 5 -14.37 -35.10 42.82
N SER A 6 -14.53 -35.39 41.54
CA SER A 6 -13.60 -35.00 40.48
C SER A 6 -13.70 -33.48 40.26
N SER A 7 -12.78 -32.72 40.84
CA SER A 7 -12.56 -31.32 40.51
C SER A 7 -11.88 -31.22 39.13
N ARG A 8 -12.67 -31.07 38.07
CA ARG A 8 -12.17 -30.69 36.74
C ARG A 8 -11.76 -29.21 36.76
N GLY A 9 -10.52 -28.95 37.18
CA GLY A 9 -9.89 -27.67 36.95
C GLY A 9 -9.76 -27.44 35.44
N SER A 10 -10.45 -26.43 34.91
CA SER A 10 -10.26 -25.96 33.53
C SER A 10 -8.83 -25.42 33.41
N ARG A 11 -7.94 -26.23 32.83
CA ARG A 11 -6.56 -25.83 32.58
C ARG A 11 -6.56 -24.79 31.45
N VAL A 12 -6.58 -23.51 31.81
CA VAL A 12 -6.33 -22.42 30.87
C VAL A 12 -4.91 -22.63 30.33
N GLN A 13 -4.79 -23.18 29.13
CA GLN A 13 -3.50 -23.30 28.46
C GLN A 13 -2.98 -21.88 28.20
N LYS A 14 -1.80 -21.55 28.73
CA LYS A 14 -1.15 -20.25 28.49
C LYS A 14 -0.67 -20.19 27.05
N LEU A 15 -1.17 -19.21 26.30
CA LEU A 15 -0.75 -18.94 24.93
C LEU A 15 0.76 -18.63 24.85
N THR A 16 1.41 -19.18 23.84
CA THR A 16 2.78 -18.84 23.46
C THR A 16 2.89 -17.34 23.12
N SER A 17 4.11 -16.80 23.17
CA SER A 17 4.35 -15.40 22.77
C SER A 17 3.93 -15.12 21.33
N LYS A 18 4.04 -16.13 20.46
CA LYS A 18 3.64 -16.06 19.04
C LYS A 18 2.12 -16.04 18.88
N GLU A 19 1.39 -16.88 19.61
CA GLU A 19 -0.08 -16.90 19.57
C GLU A 19 -0.68 -15.60 20.10
N ARG A 20 -0.14 -15.05 21.20
CA ARG A 20 -0.57 -13.74 21.72
C ARG A 20 -0.40 -12.61 20.70
N ARG A 21 0.67 -12.63 19.91
CA ARG A 21 0.89 -11.65 18.84
C ARG A 21 -0.10 -11.84 17.67
N ILE A 22 -0.49 -13.07 17.37
CA ILE A 22 -1.52 -13.32 16.35
C ILE A 22 -2.88 -12.78 16.81
N GLU A 23 -3.26 -13.02 18.07
CA GLU A 23 -4.50 -12.46 18.64
C GLU A 23 -4.49 -10.93 18.60
N GLU A 24 -3.34 -10.30 18.82
CA GLU A 24 -3.20 -8.84 18.74
C GLU A 24 -3.55 -8.29 17.35
N VAL A 25 -3.02 -8.87 16.27
CA VAL A 25 -3.30 -8.41 14.90
C VAL A 25 -4.76 -8.69 14.52
N VAL A 26 -5.32 -9.83 14.92
CA VAL A 26 -6.72 -10.17 14.66
C VAL A 26 -7.64 -9.21 15.41
N ALA A 27 -7.37 -8.92 16.69
CA ALA A 27 -8.15 -7.96 17.44
C ALA A 27 -8.01 -6.53 16.88
N ALA A 28 -6.82 -6.15 16.43
CA ALA A 28 -6.59 -4.85 15.78
C ALA A 28 -7.36 -4.72 14.46
N TYR A 29 -7.44 -5.82 13.70
CA TYR A 29 -8.25 -5.92 12.49
C TYR A 29 -9.74 -5.80 12.80
N GLU A 30 -10.29 -6.59 13.71
CA GLU A 30 -11.73 -6.57 14.02
C GLU A 30 -12.20 -5.18 14.49
N ARG A 31 -11.39 -4.48 15.30
CA ARG A 31 -11.69 -3.08 15.71
C ARG A 31 -11.79 -2.09 14.54
N ARG A 32 -11.14 -2.38 13.40
CA ARG A 32 -11.02 -1.46 12.26
C ARG A 32 -11.62 -2.00 10.97
N ARG A 33 -12.14 -3.22 10.99
CA ARG A 33 -12.58 -3.99 9.83
C ARG A 33 -13.56 -3.24 8.96
N ARG A 34 -14.56 -2.60 9.57
CA ARG A 34 -15.55 -1.78 8.84
C ARG A 34 -14.90 -0.61 8.11
N LEU A 35 -14.00 0.11 8.79
CA LEU A 35 -13.30 1.25 8.21
C LEU A 35 -12.35 0.83 7.07
N ILE A 36 -11.60 -0.26 7.28
CA ILE A 36 -10.69 -0.83 6.26
C ILE A 36 -11.48 -1.25 5.02
N ARG A 37 -12.56 -2.02 5.19
CA ARG A 37 -13.39 -2.48 4.07
C ARG A 37 -14.08 -1.34 3.34
N SER A 38 -14.55 -0.33 4.07
CA SER A 38 -15.08 0.91 3.47
C SER A 38 -14.03 1.59 2.60
N ARG A 39 -12.81 1.76 3.11
CA ARG A 39 -11.71 2.38 2.36
C ARG A 39 -11.31 1.56 1.12
N LEU A 40 -11.28 0.23 1.21
CA LEU A 40 -11.04 -0.62 0.05
C LEU A 40 -12.17 -0.55 -0.98
N ALA A 41 -13.42 -0.43 -0.54
CA ALA A 41 -14.55 -0.21 -1.44
C ALA A 41 -14.44 1.13 -2.17
N GLU A 42 -14.02 2.20 -1.47
CA GLU A 42 -13.70 3.49 -2.10
C GLU A 42 -12.63 3.34 -3.18
N PHE A 43 -11.56 2.54 -2.94
CA PHE A 43 -10.53 2.30 -3.95
C PHE A 43 -11.03 1.51 -5.16
N ARG A 44 -11.85 0.47 -4.95
CA ARG A 44 -12.45 -0.31 -6.04
C ARG A 44 -13.33 0.55 -6.95
N ALA A 45 -14.05 1.52 -6.38
CA ALA A 45 -14.84 2.46 -7.18
C ALA A 45 -13.99 3.37 -8.09
N LYS A 46 -12.68 3.49 -7.84
CA LYS A 46 -11.76 4.29 -8.67
C LYS A 46 -11.24 3.56 -9.88
N TYR A 47 -11.48 2.25 -10.01
CA TYR A 47 -11.01 1.48 -11.17
C TYR A 47 -11.53 2.05 -12.49
N THR A 48 -12.74 2.61 -12.49
CA THR A 48 -13.38 3.24 -13.66
C THR A 48 -13.18 4.76 -13.71
N TRP A 49 -12.22 5.29 -12.95
CA TRP A 49 -11.94 6.73 -12.96
C TRP A 49 -11.39 7.18 -14.32
N PRO A 50 -11.68 8.42 -14.72
CA PRO A 50 -11.03 9.02 -15.88
C PRO A 50 -9.50 9.02 -15.73
N GLN A 51 -8.81 8.96 -16.86
CA GLN A 51 -7.35 8.97 -16.93
C GLN A 51 -6.69 10.04 -16.05
N GLU A 52 -7.25 11.26 -16.00
CA GLU A 52 -6.69 12.36 -15.21
C GLU A 52 -6.70 12.11 -13.71
N GLU A 53 -7.74 11.44 -13.20
CA GLU A 53 -7.88 11.08 -11.80
C GLU A 53 -6.97 9.90 -11.43
N LEU A 54 -6.86 8.90 -12.31
CA LEU A 54 -5.87 7.82 -12.17
C LEU A 54 -4.45 8.40 -12.14
N PHE A 55 -4.17 9.38 -13.01
CA PHE A 55 -2.86 10.03 -13.06
C PHE A 55 -2.57 10.83 -11.78
N ALA A 56 -3.58 11.46 -11.18
CA ALA A 56 -3.44 12.12 -9.88
C ALA A 56 -3.09 11.13 -8.76
N GLU A 57 -3.73 9.96 -8.72
CA GLU A 57 -3.42 8.90 -7.74
C GLU A 57 -2.02 8.31 -7.97
N LEU A 58 -1.60 8.13 -9.24
CA LEU A 58 -0.22 7.75 -9.58
C LEU A 58 0.80 8.77 -9.09
N CYS A 59 0.54 10.07 -9.30
CA CYS A 59 1.40 11.15 -8.83
C CYS A 59 1.48 11.19 -7.30
N PHE A 60 0.38 10.90 -6.61
CA PHE A 60 0.40 10.74 -5.16
C PHE A 60 1.41 9.65 -4.74
N CYS A 61 1.36 8.47 -5.35
CA CYS A 61 2.30 7.37 -5.08
C CYS A 61 3.75 7.70 -5.47
N LEU A 62 3.98 8.43 -6.57
CA LEU A 62 5.30 8.94 -6.95
C LEU A 62 5.88 9.92 -5.90
N PHE A 63 5.01 10.61 -5.17
CA PHE A 63 5.42 11.63 -4.20
C PHE A 63 5.63 11.08 -2.79
N THR A 64 5.03 9.95 -2.44
CA THR A 64 5.12 9.38 -1.08
C THR A 64 6.51 8.86 -0.65
N PRO A 65 7.46 8.48 -1.54
CA PRO A 65 8.78 8.06 -1.09
C PRO A 65 9.45 9.11 -0.21
N GLN A 66 9.75 8.72 1.03
CA GLN A 66 10.34 9.58 2.05
C GLN A 66 9.58 10.90 2.27
N SER A 67 8.25 10.90 2.15
CA SER A 67 7.40 12.08 2.41
C SER A 67 6.12 11.66 3.14
N LYS A 68 5.54 12.58 3.91
CA LYS A 68 4.27 12.33 4.61
C LYS A 68 3.15 12.25 3.58
N ALA A 69 2.31 11.23 3.69
CA ALA A 69 1.25 10.97 2.73
C ALA A 69 0.28 12.16 2.62
N GLU A 70 -0.05 12.83 3.73
CA GLU A 70 -0.92 14.00 3.76
C GLU A 70 -0.31 15.20 3.02
N THR A 71 1.00 15.40 3.14
CA THR A 71 1.71 16.45 2.41
C THR A 71 1.71 16.16 0.91
N CYS A 72 1.90 14.90 0.51
CA CYS A 72 1.84 14.48 -0.89
C CYS A 72 0.43 14.64 -1.48
N ASP A 73 -0.61 14.24 -0.73
CA ASP A 73 -2.00 14.39 -1.14
C ASP A 73 -2.38 15.88 -1.32
N SER A 74 -1.96 16.73 -0.37
CA SER A 74 -2.16 18.17 -0.46
C SER A 74 -1.45 18.78 -1.67
N ALA A 75 -0.23 18.31 -1.97
CA ALA A 75 0.51 18.77 -3.15
C ALA A 75 -0.16 18.37 -4.46
N VAL A 76 -0.65 17.12 -4.58
CA VAL A 76 -1.39 16.67 -5.77
C VAL A 76 -2.67 17.48 -5.96
N LYS A 77 -3.45 17.71 -4.90
CA LYS A 77 -4.65 18.55 -4.94
C LYS A 77 -4.33 19.98 -5.39
N ALA A 78 -3.26 20.58 -4.85
CA ALA A 78 -2.84 21.93 -5.20
C ALA A 78 -2.36 22.03 -6.67
N LEU A 79 -1.67 21.00 -7.18
CA LEU A 79 -1.26 20.92 -8.58
C LEU A 79 -2.47 20.79 -9.50
N LYS A 80 -3.43 19.92 -9.16
CA LYS A 80 -4.66 19.72 -9.92
C LYS A 80 -5.50 21.00 -9.99
N ALA A 81 -5.71 21.67 -8.86
CA ALA A 81 -6.46 22.93 -8.79
C ALA A 81 -5.81 24.09 -9.56
N SER A 82 -4.52 23.99 -9.89
CA SER A 82 -3.79 25.01 -10.67
C SER A 82 -3.50 24.55 -12.11
N ASP A 83 -4.08 23.44 -12.57
CA ASP A 83 -3.81 22.79 -13.88
C ASP A 83 -2.32 22.41 -14.12
N LEU A 84 -1.51 22.46 -13.05
CA LEU A 84 -0.08 22.16 -13.12
C LEU A 84 0.19 20.66 -13.16
N LEU A 85 -0.74 19.84 -12.68
CA LEU A 85 -0.62 18.37 -12.74
C LEU A 85 -0.53 17.90 -14.21
N LEU A 86 -1.40 18.44 -15.07
CA LEU A 86 -1.53 18.01 -16.46
C LEU A 86 -0.73 18.90 -17.43
N LYS A 87 -0.44 20.16 -17.10
CA LYS A 87 0.20 21.08 -18.05
C LYS A 87 1.41 21.83 -17.50
N GLY A 88 1.70 21.72 -16.21
CA GLY A 88 2.80 22.45 -15.57
C GLY A 88 4.18 22.04 -16.09
N SER A 89 5.11 23.00 -16.10
CA SER A 89 6.54 22.71 -16.29
C SER A 89 7.17 22.13 -15.03
N GLU A 90 8.34 21.50 -15.13
CA GLU A 90 9.06 20.95 -13.96
C GLU A 90 9.22 21.99 -12.85
N LYS A 91 9.62 23.22 -13.20
CA LYS A 91 9.82 24.32 -12.24
C LYS A 91 8.51 24.72 -11.56
N ALA A 92 7.42 24.84 -12.32
CA ALA A 92 6.10 25.21 -11.79
C ALA A 92 5.51 24.10 -10.90
N VAL A 93 5.68 22.84 -11.29
CA VAL A 93 5.26 21.69 -10.48
C VAL A 93 6.02 21.66 -9.16
N SER A 94 7.36 21.73 -9.21
CA SER A 94 8.19 21.70 -8.01
C SER A 94 7.90 22.86 -7.04
N SER A 95 7.61 24.06 -7.55
CA SER A 95 7.31 25.23 -6.70
C SER A 95 6.01 25.05 -5.91
N LYS A 96 5.04 24.31 -6.44
CA LYS A 96 3.75 24.02 -5.78
C LYS A 96 3.82 22.88 -4.76
N MET A 97 4.83 22.00 -4.85
CA MET A 97 5.02 20.84 -3.97
C MET A 97 5.70 21.20 -2.63
N ARG A 98 5.18 22.19 -1.91
CA ARG A 98 5.73 22.61 -0.60
C ARG A 98 5.66 21.45 0.41
N GLY A 99 6.75 21.25 1.16
CA GLY A 99 6.87 20.18 2.16
C GLY A 99 7.16 18.77 1.60
N VAL A 100 7.01 18.55 0.29
CA VAL A 100 7.39 17.27 -0.34
C VAL A 100 8.92 17.20 -0.45
N ARG A 101 9.52 16.16 0.13
CA ARG A 101 10.98 15.95 0.04
C ARG A 101 11.37 15.53 -1.37
N PHE A 102 12.55 15.96 -1.83
CA PHE A 102 13.06 15.70 -3.18
C PHE A 102 12.14 16.19 -4.31
N LYS A 103 11.41 17.28 -4.07
CA LYS A 103 10.39 17.84 -4.99
C LYS A 103 10.88 18.07 -6.42
N ASN A 104 12.12 18.50 -6.63
CA ASN A 104 12.66 18.71 -7.99
C ASN A 104 12.74 17.39 -8.77
N GLN A 105 13.26 16.33 -8.13
CA GLN A 105 13.35 15.00 -8.76
C GLN A 105 11.96 14.39 -8.99
N LYS A 106 11.04 14.57 -8.05
CA LYS A 106 9.65 14.10 -8.17
C LYS A 106 8.88 14.86 -9.25
N ALA A 107 9.13 16.15 -9.43
CA ALA A 107 8.58 16.92 -10.53
C ALA A 107 9.06 16.35 -11.87
N ARG A 108 10.36 16.05 -12.03
CA ARG A 108 10.88 15.36 -13.23
C ARG A 108 10.16 14.04 -13.51
N PHE A 109 9.97 13.22 -12.48
CA PHE A 109 9.25 11.95 -12.61
C PHE A 109 7.80 12.15 -13.04
N LEU A 110 7.08 13.12 -12.46
CA LEU A 110 5.73 13.47 -12.89
C LEU A 110 5.72 13.85 -14.38
N ILE A 111 6.62 14.73 -14.83
CA ILE A 111 6.65 15.17 -16.24
C ILE A 111 6.91 13.99 -17.18
N GLY A 112 7.84 13.10 -16.82
CA GLY A 112 8.12 11.89 -17.58
C GLY A 112 6.93 10.92 -17.61
N ALA A 113 6.27 10.71 -16.47
CA ALA A 113 5.08 9.88 -16.37
C ALA A 113 3.93 10.48 -17.20
N ARG A 114 3.76 11.80 -17.17
CA ARG A 114 2.74 12.51 -17.95
C ARG A 114 2.88 12.24 -19.45
N TYR A 115 4.08 12.47 -19.99
CA TYR A 115 4.34 12.23 -21.41
C TYR A 115 4.04 10.79 -21.79
N LYS A 116 4.47 9.84 -20.97
CA LYS A 116 4.30 8.41 -21.25
C LYS A 116 2.86 7.92 -21.14
N LEU A 117 2.10 8.43 -20.18
CA LEU A 117 0.82 7.85 -19.77
C LEU A 117 -0.40 8.64 -20.25
N LEU A 118 -0.24 9.92 -20.62
CA LEU A 118 -1.33 10.74 -21.16
C LEU A 118 -1.19 10.98 -22.66
N SER A 119 0.04 11.02 -23.16
CA SER A 119 0.37 11.30 -24.57
C SER A 119 1.05 10.13 -25.28
N GLY A 120 1.26 9.01 -24.57
CA GLY A 120 1.87 7.80 -25.13
C GLY A 120 0.90 6.99 -26.00
N SER A 121 1.43 5.93 -26.60
CA SER A 121 0.66 5.02 -27.47
C SER A 121 -0.41 4.22 -26.75
N ARG A 122 -0.26 4.01 -25.43
CA ARG A 122 -1.27 3.43 -24.56
C ARG A 122 -1.50 4.38 -23.39
N LYS A 123 -2.77 4.71 -23.17
CA LYS A 123 -3.24 5.59 -22.11
C LYS A 123 -3.30 4.88 -20.76
N LEU A 124 -3.27 5.64 -19.67
CA LEU A 124 -3.18 5.07 -18.31
C LEU A 124 -4.40 4.19 -17.98
N ASP A 125 -5.59 4.65 -18.32
CA ASP A 125 -6.84 3.89 -18.16
C ASP A 125 -6.80 2.58 -18.95
N GLU A 126 -6.35 2.59 -20.21
CA GLU A 126 -6.17 1.38 -21.04
C GLU A 126 -5.10 0.42 -20.50
N ILE A 127 -4.08 0.95 -19.83
CA ILE A 127 -3.04 0.13 -19.17
C ILE A 127 -3.63 -0.55 -17.92
N VAL A 128 -4.39 0.20 -17.11
CA VAL A 128 -5.02 -0.28 -15.88
C VAL A 128 -6.14 -1.28 -16.18
N SER A 129 -6.98 -1.01 -17.19
CA SER A 129 -8.10 -1.90 -17.55
C SER A 129 -7.68 -3.12 -18.35
N GLY A 130 -6.59 -3.02 -19.12
CA GLY A 130 -6.15 -4.07 -20.05
C GLY A 130 -5.28 -5.16 -19.46
N SER A 131 -5.12 -5.25 -18.13
CA SER A 131 -4.32 -6.30 -17.49
C SER A 131 -5.21 -7.26 -16.70
N GLU A 132 -5.03 -8.55 -16.94
CA GLU A 132 -5.73 -9.63 -16.21
C GLU A 132 -5.03 -9.98 -14.89
N ASN A 133 -3.78 -9.55 -14.71
CA ASN A 133 -2.94 -9.91 -13.56
C ASN A 133 -2.27 -8.68 -12.94
N ASN A 134 -2.65 -8.37 -11.70
CA ASN A 134 -2.12 -7.24 -10.93
C ASN A 134 -0.60 -7.31 -10.73
N SER A 135 -0.01 -8.52 -10.66
CA SER A 135 1.44 -8.69 -10.53
C SER A 135 2.17 -8.30 -11.80
N ASP A 136 1.66 -8.68 -12.98
CA ASP A 136 2.24 -8.30 -14.27
C ASP A 136 2.05 -6.80 -14.53
N LEU A 137 0.90 -6.26 -14.14
CA LEU A 137 0.65 -4.82 -14.21
C LEU A 137 1.65 -4.04 -13.33
N ARG A 138 1.95 -4.54 -12.13
CA ARG A 138 2.97 -3.96 -11.25
C ARG A 138 4.36 -4.00 -11.90
N GLU A 139 4.76 -5.14 -12.47
CA GLU A 139 6.03 -5.27 -13.20
C GLU A 139 6.12 -4.26 -14.34
N TRP A 140 5.01 -4.06 -15.07
CA TRP A 140 4.92 -3.04 -16.10
C TRP A 140 5.18 -1.65 -15.54
N PHE A 141 4.51 -1.25 -14.45
CA PHE A 141 4.70 0.07 -13.82
C PHE A 141 6.14 0.28 -13.34
N VAL A 142 6.71 -0.70 -12.65
CA VAL A 142 8.10 -0.64 -12.14
C VAL A 142 9.10 -0.46 -13.30
N LYS A 143 8.91 -1.18 -14.41
CA LYS A 143 9.78 -1.08 -15.58
C LYS A 143 9.60 0.23 -16.34
N ASN A 144 8.38 0.74 -16.41
CA ASN A 144 8.02 1.77 -17.38
C ASN A 144 7.90 3.19 -16.82
N VAL A 145 7.68 3.35 -15.52
CA VAL A 145 7.43 4.65 -14.89
C VAL A 145 8.56 4.97 -13.92
N LYS A 146 9.44 5.91 -14.31
CA LYS A 146 10.56 6.35 -13.48
C LYS A 146 10.05 6.91 -12.15
N GLY A 147 10.64 6.43 -11.05
CA GLY A 147 10.26 6.83 -9.69
C GLY A 147 9.28 5.89 -9.00
N LEU A 148 8.68 4.92 -9.70
CA LEU A 148 7.91 3.84 -9.08
C LEU A 148 8.80 2.61 -8.86
N GLY A 149 9.06 2.29 -7.59
CA GLY A 149 9.52 0.96 -7.20
C GLY A 149 8.34 0.02 -6.98
N TYR A 150 8.63 -1.22 -6.55
CA TYR A 150 7.59 -2.22 -6.26
C TYR A 150 6.57 -1.73 -5.24
N LYS A 151 7.03 -1.07 -4.18
CA LYS A 151 6.16 -0.54 -3.13
C LYS A 151 5.22 0.52 -3.70
N GLU A 152 5.74 1.48 -4.44
CA GLU A 152 4.93 2.57 -4.99
C GLU A 152 3.97 2.08 -6.10
N ALA A 153 4.39 1.10 -6.90
CA ALA A 153 3.53 0.48 -7.91
C ALA A 153 2.40 -0.34 -7.26
N SER A 154 2.71 -1.21 -6.29
CA SER A 154 1.67 -1.91 -5.50
C SER A 154 0.72 -0.92 -4.81
N HIS A 155 1.27 0.18 -4.27
CA HIS A 155 0.50 1.23 -3.61
C HIS A 155 -0.50 1.89 -4.56
N PHE A 156 -0.04 2.28 -5.76
CA PHE A 156 -0.90 2.83 -6.79
C PHE A 156 -2.00 1.84 -7.17
N LEU A 157 -1.64 0.59 -7.48
CA LEU A 157 -2.59 -0.44 -7.90
C LEU A 157 -3.66 -0.70 -6.83
N ARG A 158 -3.27 -0.83 -5.56
CA ARG A 158 -4.24 -0.91 -4.46
C ARG A 158 -5.16 0.29 -4.44
N ASN A 159 -4.61 1.50 -4.53
CA ASN A 159 -5.42 2.72 -4.44
C ASN A 159 -6.42 2.88 -5.58
N VAL A 160 -6.24 2.18 -6.72
CA VAL A 160 -7.20 2.14 -7.84
C VAL A 160 -8.01 0.84 -7.90
N GLY A 161 -8.01 0.04 -6.84
CA GLY A 161 -8.85 -1.16 -6.72
C GLY A 161 -8.20 -2.47 -7.17
N LEU A 162 -6.95 -2.44 -7.60
CA LEU A 162 -6.17 -3.58 -8.12
C LEU A 162 -5.12 -4.07 -7.11
N GLY A 163 -5.44 -4.00 -5.82
CA GLY A 163 -4.52 -4.34 -4.73
C GLY A 163 -4.54 -5.80 -4.30
N LYS A 164 -5.51 -6.58 -4.79
CA LYS A 164 -5.66 -7.97 -4.41
C LYS A 164 -4.35 -8.72 -4.66
N ASP A 165 -3.88 -9.42 -3.62
CA ASP A 165 -2.66 -10.23 -3.60
C ASP A 165 -1.34 -9.45 -3.83
N LEU A 166 -1.36 -8.11 -3.74
CA LEU A 166 -0.15 -7.28 -3.80
C LEU A 166 0.23 -6.75 -2.40
N ALA A 167 1.47 -6.98 -1.98
CA ALA A 167 2.03 -6.35 -0.80
C ALA A 167 2.45 -4.92 -1.08
N ILE A 168 2.24 -4.04 -0.11
CA ILE A 168 2.83 -2.69 -0.03
C ILE A 168 3.89 -2.73 1.08
N LEU A 169 5.12 -3.15 0.75
CA LEU A 169 6.19 -3.38 1.74
C LEU A 169 6.88 -2.07 2.14
N ASP A 170 6.16 -1.21 2.85
CA ASP A 170 6.72 -0.02 3.46
C ASP A 170 7.38 -0.28 4.83
N ARG A 171 7.94 0.75 5.45
CA ARG A 171 8.63 0.64 6.74
C ARG A 171 7.74 0.14 7.88
N HIS A 172 6.43 0.44 7.86
CA HIS A 172 5.47 0.05 8.89
C HIS A 172 5.06 -1.40 8.69
N VAL A 173 4.79 -1.81 7.44
CA VAL A 173 4.54 -3.21 7.10
C VAL A 173 5.75 -4.08 7.46
N LEU A 174 6.95 -3.70 7.03
CA LEU A 174 8.18 -4.46 7.34
C LEU A 174 8.44 -4.58 8.84
N LYS A 175 8.23 -3.51 9.62
CA LYS A 175 8.33 -3.56 11.09
C LYS A 175 7.35 -4.55 11.72
N ASN A 176 6.11 -4.56 11.24
CA ASN A 176 5.11 -5.52 11.71
C ASN A 176 5.47 -6.96 11.29
N LEU A 177 5.95 -7.17 10.06
CA LEU A 177 6.38 -8.49 9.62
C LEU A 177 7.54 -9.05 10.48
N VAL A 178 8.47 -8.19 10.92
CA VAL A 178 9.49 -8.57 11.92
C VAL A 178 8.84 -8.88 13.27
N SER A 179 7.94 -8.01 13.77
CA SER A 179 7.32 -8.24 15.08
C SER A 179 6.46 -9.50 15.11
N TYR A 180 5.87 -9.93 14.00
CA TYR A 180 5.11 -11.18 13.92
C TYR A 180 5.95 -12.39 13.54
N GLY A 181 7.27 -12.22 13.35
CA GLY A 181 8.21 -13.30 13.00
C GLY A 181 7.98 -13.88 11.60
N VAL A 182 7.46 -13.06 10.68
CA VAL A 182 7.28 -13.41 9.26
C VAL A 182 8.61 -13.26 8.51
N ILE A 183 9.40 -12.24 8.91
CA ILE A 183 10.78 -12.04 8.49
C ILE A 183 11.66 -11.84 9.72
N GLU A 184 12.94 -12.19 9.62
CA GLU A 184 13.89 -12.10 10.73
C GLU A 184 14.27 -10.66 11.03
N GLU A 185 14.56 -9.88 9.98
CA GLU A 185 14.95 -8.48 10.07
C GLU A 185 14.47 -7.69 8.86
N ILE A 186 14.51 -6.35 8.97
CA ILE A 186 14.21 -5.46 7.85
C ILE A 186 15.42 -5.44 6.91
N PRO A 187 15.28 -5.85 5.64
CA PRO A 187 16.42 -5.87 4.73
C PRO A 187 16.91 -4.44 4.44
N ARG A 188 18.24 -4.28 4.31
CA ARG A 188 18.86 -2.99 3.95
C ARG A 188 18.40 -2.47 2.59
N SER A 189 18.06 -3.37 1.66
CA SER A 189 17.52 -3.04 0.35
C SER A 189 16.50 -4.06 -0.12
N LEU A 190 15.46 -3.58 -0.80
CA LEU A 190 14.41 -4.38 -1.41
C LEU A 190 14.65 -4.50 -2.91
N THR A 191 15.53 -5.44 -3.30
CA THR A 191 15.62 -5.86 -4.70
C THR A 191 14.33 -6.56 -5.12
N ARG A 192 14.05 -6.66 -6.43
CA ARG A 192 12.92 -7.42 -6.97
C ARG A 192 12.76 -8.78 -6.28
N LYS A 193 13.83 -9.58 -6.27
CA LYS A 193 13.83 -10.92 -5.65
C LYS A 193 13.43 -10.88 -4.18
N ARG A 194 14.00 -9.96 -3.39
CA ARG A 194 13.68 -9.83 -1.96
C ARG A 194 12.25 -9.34 -1.75
N TYR A 195 11.77 -8.41 -2.57
CA TYR A 195 10.40 -7.89 -2.48
C TYR A 195 9.39 -9.03 -2.65
N LEU A 196 9.53 -9.80 -3.74
CA LEU A 196 8.63 -10.93 -4.03
C LEU A 196 8.73 -12.04 -2.98
N GLN A 197 9.93 -12.32 -2.46
CA GLN A 197 10.10 -13.27 -1.36
C GLN A 197 9.40 -12.85 -0.07
N ILE A 198 9.43 -11.56 0.29
CA ILE A 198 8.76 -11.05 1.48
C ILE A 198 7.25 -10.97 1.25
N GLU A 199 6.82 -10.64 0.05
CA GLU A 199 5.42 -10.66 -0.37
C GLU A 199 4.80 -12.05 -0.20
N GLU A 200 5.48 -13.09 -0.68
CA GLU A 200 5.03 -14.48 -0.51
C GLU A 200 4.92 -14.88 0.98
N LYS A 201 5.90 -14.48 1.80
CA LYS A 201 5.84 -14.70 3.26
C LYS A 201 4.67 -13.95 3.91
N MET A 202 4.39 -12.73 3.45
CA MET A 202 3.24 -11.94 3.91
C MET A 202 1.91 -12.58 3.49
N LEU A 203 1.83 -13.15 2.29
CA LEU A 203 0.67 -13.90 1.82
C LEU A 203 0.40 -15.13 2.71
N GLY A 204 1.43 -15.92 3.01
CA GLY A 204 1.32 -17.04 3.94
C GLY A 204 0.89 -16.61 5.35
N PHE A 205 1.39 -15.46 5.83
CA PHE A 205 0.94 -14.89 7.10
C PHE A 205 -0.53 -14.43 7.04
N SER A 206 -0.94 -13.77 5.97
CA SER A 206 -2.32 -13.34 5.71
C SER A 206 -3.30 -14.51 5.77
N GLN A 207 -2.97 -15.63 5.10
CA GLN A 207 -3.75 -16.87 5.15
C GLN A 207 -3.83 -17.43 6.57
N LYS A 208 -2.70 -17.46 7.28
CA LYS A 208 -2.63 -17.97 8.66
C LYS A 208 -3.53 -17.21 9.63
N VAL A 209 -3.60 -15.87 9.49
CA VAL A 209 -4.41 -15.02 10.40
C VAL A 209 -5.84 -14.80 9.89
N GLY A 210 -6.19 -15.27 8.70
CA GLY A 210 -7.52 -15.13 8.11
C GLY A 210 -7.87 -13.68 7.70
N ILE A 211 -6.88 -12.82 7.48
CA ILE A 211 -7.06 -11.42 7.07
C ILE A 211 -6.56 -11.29 5.63
N PRO A 212 -7.39 -10.85 4.65
CA PRO A 212 -6.95 -10.68 3.27
C PRO A 212 -5.73 -9.75 3.15
N MET A 213 -4.85 -10.04 2.19
CA MET A 213 -3.59 -9.32 2.02
C MET A 213 -3.76 -7.81 1.82
N GLU A 214 -4.76 -7.41 1.03
CA GLU A 214 -5.14 -6.01 0.81
C GLU A 214 -5.79 -5.32 2.02
N GLU A 215 -6.27 -6.08 3.00
CA GLU A 215 -6.75 -5.55 4.27
C GLU A 215 -5.59 -5.43 5.28
N LEU A 216 -4.63 -6.37 5.22
CA LEU A 216 -3.53 -6.49 6.17
C LEU A 216 -2.56 -5.30 6.13
N ASP A 217 -2.29 -4.73 4.94
CA ASP A 217 -1.45 -3.54 4.85
C ASP A 217 -2.07 -2.34 5.60
N LEU A 218 -3.40 -2.16 5.49
CA LEU A 218 -4.14 -1.13 6.19
C LEU A 218 -4.22 -1.39 7.69
N VAL A 219 -4.27 -2.66 8.11
CA VAL A 219 -4.15 -3.05 9.53
C VAL A 219 -2.80 -2.60 10.07
N PHE A 220 -1.70 -3.02 9.46
CA PHE A 220 -0.35 -2.68 9.92
C PHE A 220 -0.08 -1.19 9.92
N TRP A 221 -0.56 -0.47 8.91
CA TRP A 221 -0.46 0.98 8.84
C TRP A 221 -1.25 1.67 9.96
N SER A 222 -2.49 1.23 10.19
CA SER A 222 -3.38 1.84 11.19
C SER A 222 -2.99 1.51 12.63
N MET A 223 -2.34 0.37 12.88
CA MET A 223 -1.73 0.06 14.18
C MET A 223 -0.63 1.05 14.55
N GLN A 224 0.11 1.56 13.55
CA GLN A 224 1.23 2.47 13.76
C GLN A 224 0.81 3.95 13.78
N THR A 225 -0.21 4.31 13.00
CA THR A 225 -0.62 5.72 12.80
C THR A 225 -1.94 6.10 13.49
N GLY A 226 -2.67 5.10 13.99
CA GLY A 226 -4.02 5.29 14.54
C GLY A 226 -5.09 5.57 13.48
N ARG A 227 -4.75 5.60 12.19
CA ARG A 227 -5.65 6.03 11.10
C ARG A 227 -5.61 5.07 9.92
N VAL A 228 -6.72 4.97 9.21
CA VAL A 228 -6.80 4.32 7.89
C VAL A 228 -6.77 5.41 6.83
N PHE A 229 -5.64 5.52 6.12
CA PHE A 229 -5.46 6.50 5.04
C PHE A 229 -5.45 5.81 3.68
N LYS A 230 -4.52 6.16 2.80
CA LYS A 230 -4.31 5.55 1.51
C LYS A 230 -2.84 5.32 1.28
#